data_AF-S9QLN3-F1
#
_entry.id   AF-S9QLN3-F1
#
_cell.length_a   1.000
_cell.length_b   1.000
_cell.length_c   1.000
_cell.angle_alpha   90.00
_cell.angle_beta   90.00
_cell.angle_gamma   90.00
#
_symmetry.space_group_name_H-M   'P 1'
#
loop_
_entity.id
_entity.type
_entity.pdbx_description
1 polymer ?
#
loop_
_entity_poly.entity_id
_entity_poly.type
_entity_poly.pdbx_seq_one_letter_code
_entity_poly.pdbx_strand_id
1 'polypeptide(L)'
;MAGIREDYIERMIKQLVSALAAIAKAGRGQKTDEALELVRQTSLSLFGMEYRTLITFDAASVAELLGTPEKILALVRLLSAEADLLEQRGDMEGVSHRLGHALALSRHAQAKKATPEGEALLQAVSDRLSAL
;
A
#
# COMPACT_ATOMS: atom_id res chain seq x y z
N MET A 1 27.74 -1.38 9.25
CA MET A 1 26.75 -1.72 8.20
C MET A 1 25.36 -1.12 8.44
N ALA A 2 25.14 -0.24 9.45
CA ALA A 2 23.82 0.37 9.72
C ALA A 2 23.38 1.37 8.63
N GLY A 3 24.31 2.16 8.09
CA GLY A 3 23.98 3.20 7.09
C GLY A 3 23.33 2.67 5.81
N ILE A 4 23.75 1.52 5.29
CA ILE A 4 23.20 0.96 4.03
C ILE A 4 21.70 0.66 4.15
N ARG A 5 21.24 0.19 5.32
CA ARG A 5 19.81 -0.11 5.54
C ARG A 5 19.00 1.17 5.68
N GLU A 6 19.52 2.15 6.43
CA GLU A 6 18.87 3.45 6.60
C GLU A 6 18.73 4.16 5.26
N ASP A 7 19.79 4.20 4.45
CA ASP A 7 19.79 4.76 3.09
C ASP A 7 18.76 4.06 2.18
N TYR A 8 18.65 2.74 2.28
CA TYR A 8 17.66 1.97 1.53
C TYR A 8 16.23 2.34 1.93
N ILE A 9 15.93 2.39 3.23
CA ILE A 9 14.60 2.74 3.73
C ILE A 9 14.25 4.18 3.34
N GLU A 10 15.18 5.12 3.50
CA GLU A 10 14.98 6.51 3.11
C GLU A 10 14.67 6.63 1.61
N ARG A 11 15.42 5.93 0.76
CA ARG A 11 15.16 5.90 -0.68
C ARG A 11 13.79 5.30 -1.01
N MET A 12 13.44 4.20 -0.36
CA MET A 12 12.14 3.54 -0.53
C MET A 12 10.99 4.47 -0.13
N ILE A 13 11.12 5.19 0.99
CA ILE A 13 10.13 6.18 1.43
C ILE A 13 10.00 7.32 0.41
N LYS A 14 11.11 7.88 -0.07
CA LYS A 14 11.08 8.95 -1.10
C LYS A 14 10.41 8.50 -2.39
N GLN A 15 10.70 7.28 -2.84
CA GLN A 15 10.08 6.68 -4.02
C GLN A 15 8.58 6.46 -3.81
N LEU A 16 8.19 5.94 -2.65
CA LEU A 16 6.78 5.74 -2.29
C LEU A 16 6.02 7.07 -2.26
N VAL A 17 6.54 8.09 -1.58
CA VAL A 17 5.88 9.41 -1.51
C VAL A 17 5.69 10.03 -2.90
N SER A 18 6.73 9.93 -3.74
CA SER A 18 6.67 10.44 -5.11
C SER A 18 5.65 9.69 -5.96
N ALA A 19 5.59 8.36 -5.83
CA ALA A 19 4.59 7.53 -6.50
C ALA A 19 3.16 7.85 -6.05
N LEU A 20 2.93 7.94 -4.73
CA LEU A 20 1.61 8.27 -4.18
C LEU A 20 1.14 9.66 -4.64
N ALA A 21 2.04 10.64 -4.70
CA ALA A 21 1.72 11.97 -5.23
C ALA A 21 1.33 11.92 -6.72
N ALA A 22 2.05 11.12 -7.53
CA ALA A 22 1.73 10.93 -8.95
C ALA A 22 0.38 10.24 -9.15
N ILE A 23 0.10 9.18 -8.39
CA ILE A 23 -1.17 8.45 -8.38
C ILE A 23 -2.33 9.39 -8.04
N ALA A 24 -2.20 10.15 -6.94
CA ALA A 24 -3.23 11.09 -6.51
C ALA A 24 -3.47 12.20 -7.55
N LYS A 25 -2.41 12.71 -8.18
CA LYS A 25 -2.50 13.71 -9.25
C LYS A 25 -3.24 13.16 -10.48
N ALA A 26 -2.93 11.94 -10.91
CA ALA A 26 -3.58 11.29 -12.03
C ALA A 26 -5.08 11.02 -11.76
N GLY A 27 -5.42 10.55 -10.55
CA GLY A 27 -6.80 10.33 -10.13
C GLY A 27 -7.67 11.60 -10.18
N ARG A 28 -7.16 12.72 -9.65
CA ARG A 28 -7.86 14.03 -9.71
C ARG A 28 -8.11 14.52 -11.14
N GLY A 29 -7.28 14.10 -12.09
CA GLY A 29 -7.46 14.41 -13.52
C GLY A 29 -8.49 13.54 -14.23
N GLN A 30 -9.26 12.70 -13.51
CA GLN A 30 -10.15 11.66 -14.05
C GLN A 30 -9.43 10.64 -14.95
N LYS A 31 -8.11 10.54 -14.83
CA LYS A 31 -7.27 9.59 -15.58
C LYS A 31 -7.04 8.33 -14.76
N THR A 32 -8.11 7.68 -14.35
CA THR A 32 -8.00 6.60 -13.37
C THR A 32 -7.26 5.38 -13.91
N ASP A 33 -7.26 5.11 -15.22
CA ASP A 33 -6.47 4.00 -15.80
C ASP A 33 -4.97 4.26 -15.70
N GLU A 34 -4.55 5.51 -15.96
CA GLU A 34 -3.16 5.94 -15.81
C GLU A 34 -2.74 5.84 -14.33
N ALA A 35 -3.61 6.23 -13.41
CA ALA A 35 -3.37 6.13 -11.98
C ALA A 35 -3.23 4.67 -11.51
N LEU A 36 -4.06 3.75 -12.02
CA LEU A 36 -3.96 2.31 -11.73
C LEU A 36 -2.72 1.67 -12.36
N GLU A 37 -2.26 2.16 -13.51
CA GLU A 37 -0.99 1.74 -14.09
C GLU A 37 0.19 2.19 -13.21
N LEU A 38 0.16 3.42 -12.68
CA LEU A 38 1.16 3.90 -11.73
C LEU A 38 1.19 3.04 -10.46
N VAL A 39 0.05 2.53 -9.97
CA VAL A 39 0.02 1.56 -8.87
C VAL A 39 0.82 0.30 -9.21
N ARG A 40 0.58 -0.27 -10.40
CA ARG A 40 1.30 -1.48 -10.86
C ARG A 40 2.81 -1.25 -10.97
N GLN A 41 3.22 -0.14 -11.59
CA GLN A 41 4.63 0.22 -11.74
C GLN A 41 5.31 0.48 -10.40
N THR A 42 4.60 1.10 -9.46
CA THR A 42 5.11 1.37 -8.11
C THR A 42 5.39 0.07 -7.36
N SER A 43 4.49 -0.92 -7.47
CA SER A 43 4.70 -2.25 -6.89
C SER A 43 5.97 -2.91 -7.42
N LEU A 44 6.14 -2.92 -8.74
CA LEU A 44 7.30 -3.54 -9.38
C LEU A 44 8.60 -2.84 -8.96
N SER A 45 8.58 -1.51 -8.89
CA SER A 45 9.74 -0.70 -8.51
C SER A 45 10.14 -0.87 -7.04
N LEU A 46 9.17 -0.83 -6.11
CA LEU A 46 9.45 -0.87 -4.67
C LEU A 46 9.71 -2.28 -4.14
N PHE A 47 8.97 -3.27 -4.65
CA PHE A 47 8.99 -4.62 -4.12
C PHE A 47 9.68 -5.63 -5.05
N GLY A 48 9.97 -5.25 -6.29
CA GLY A 48 10.47 -6.17 -7.31
C GLY A 48 9.41 -7.18 -7.74
N MET A 49 8.13 -6.89 -7.49
CA MET A 49 7.03 -7.84 -7.67
C MET A 49 5.82 -7.19 -8.33
N GLU A 50 5.21 -7.97 -9.22
CA GLU A 50 3.96 -7.59 -9.86
C GLU A 50 2.86 -7.36 -8.83
N TYR A 51 2.15 -6.25 -9.00
CA TYR A 51 1.08 -5.86 -8.07
C TYR A 51 0.00 -6.94 -7.95
N ARG A 52 -0.36 -7.55 -9.08
CA ARG A 52 -1.36 -8.63 -9.14
C ARG A 52 -1.00 -9.78 -8.19
N THR A 53 0.28 -10.14 -8.10
CA THR A 53 0.75 -11.19 -7.21
C THR A 53 0.50 -10.83 -5.76
N LEU A 54 0.85 -9.59 -5.37
CA LEU A 54 0.69 -9.11 -4.00
C LEU A 54 -0.76 -8.96 -3.55
N ILE A 55 -1.70 -8.74 -4.47
CA ILE A 55 -3.13 -8.63 -4.12
C ILE A 55 -3.91 -9.94 -4.21
N THR A 56 -3.32 -10.98 -4.82
CA THR A 56 -3.97 -12.29 -5.01
C THR A 56 -3.67 -13.24 -3.86
N PHE A 57 -2.45 -13.20 -3.31
CA PHE A 57 -2.10 -14.00 -2.14
C PHE A 57 -2.71 -13.44 -0.87
N ASP A 58 -2.85 -14.31 0.15
CA ASP A 58 -3.29 -13.88 1.46
C ASP A 58 -2.26 -12.97 2.15
N ALA A 59 -2.73 -12.15 3.08
CA ALA A 59 -1.91 -11.16 3.75
C ALA A 59 -0.75 -11.76 4.56
N ALA A 60 -0.88 -12.99 5.07
CA ALA A 60 0.19 -13.63 5.83
C ALA A 60 1.34 -14.01 4.88
N SER A 61 1.03 -14.68 3.76
CA SER A 61 1.99 -15.00 2.71
C SER A 61 2.70 -13.76 2.16
N VAL A 62 1.95 -12.68 1.91
CA VAL A 62 2.52 -11.41 1.43
C VAL A 62 3.41 -10.76 2.49
N ALA A 63 3.00 -10.76 3.76
CA ALA A 63 3.80 -10.20 4.85
C ALA A 63 5.11 -10.98 5.08
N GLU A 64 5.10 -12.30 4.89
CA GLU A 64 6.32 -13.11 4.89
C GLU A 64 7.23 -12.77 3.71
N LEU A 65 6.67 -12.68 2.50
CA LEU A 65 7.39 -12.36 1.27
C LEU A 65 8.06 -10.98 1.32
N LEU A 66 7.38 -9.98 1.87
CA LEU A 66 7.93 -8.63 2.02
C LEU A 66 8.96 -8.53 3.15
N GLY A 67 8.88 -9.41 4.14
CA GLY A 67 9.87 -9.61 5.20
C GLY A 67 9.91 -8.53 6.29
N THR A 68 9.84 -7.24 5.93
CA THR A 68 10.01 -6.11 6.86
C THR A 68 8.73 -5.29 7.05
N PRO A 69 8.49 -4.74 8.26
CA PRO A 69 7.31 -3.93 8.52
C PRO A 69 7.26 -2.67 7.63
N GLU A 70 8.40 -2.08 7.28
CA GLU A 70 8.46 -0.89 6.42
C GLU A 70 7.93 -1.19 5.00
N LYS A 71 8.27 -2.37 4.43
CA LYS A 71 7.75 -2.80 3.12
C LYS A 71 6.27 -3.14 3.17
N ILE A 72 5.82 -3.77 4.26
CA ILE A 72 4.40 -4.09 4.46
C ILE A 72 3.57 -2.79 4.53
N LEU A 73 4.00 -1.83 5.35
CA LEU A 73 3.32 -0.53 5.46
C LEU A 73 3.34 0.24 4.14
N ALA A 74 4.42 0.14 3.35
CA ALA A 74 4.45 0.71 2.01
C ALA A 74 3.38 0.11 1.08
N LEU A 75 3.18 -1.21 1.12
CA LEU A 75 2.13 -1.88 0.35
C LEU A 75 0.74 -1.49 0.86
N VAL A 76 0.54 -1.38 2.17
CA VAL A 76 -0.73 -0.89 2.75
C VAL A 76 -1.08 0.48 2.20
N ARG A 77 -0.12 1.42 2.19
CA ARG A 77 -0.34 2.76 1.63
C ARG A 77 -0.67 2.74 0.14
N LEU A 78 -0.04 1.83 -0.62
CA LEU A 78 -0.32 1.66 -2.04
C LEU A 78 -1.73 1.09 -2.28
N LEU A 79 -2.16 0.10 -1.49
CA LEU A 79 -3.51 -0.46 -1.51
C LEU A 79 -4.57 0.58 -1.16
N SER A 80 -4.33 1.42 -0.16
CA SER A 80 -5.22 2.53 0.19
C SER A 80 -5.36 3.54 -0.95
N ALA A 81 -4.26 3.85 -1.65
CA ALA A 81 -4.30 4.73 -2.80
C ALA A 81 -5.06 4.09 -3.99
N GLU A 82 -4.93 2.78 -4.22
CA GLU A 82 -5.77 2.10 -5.21
C GLU A 82 -7.25 2.14 -4.83
N ALA A 83 -7.57 1.94 -3.54
CA ALA A 83 -8.95 2.03 -3.05
C ALA A 83 -9.55 3.42 -3.33
N ASP A 84 -8.81 4.52 -3.15
CA ASP A 84 -9.24 5.87 -3.55
C ASP A 84 -9.63 5.95 -5.04
N LEU A 85 -8.86 5.28 -5.91
CA LEU A 85 -9.11 5.27 -7.34
C LEU A 85 -10.33 4.42 -7.72
N LEU A 86 -10.51 3.28 -7.04
CA LEU A 86 -11.66 2.40 -7.25
C LEU A 86 -12.96 3.06 -6.79
N GLU A 87 -12.93 3.78 -5.68
CA GLU A 87 -14.05 4.59 -5.19
C GLU A 87 -14.44 5.66 -6.20
N GLN A 88 -13.47 6.35 -6.81
CA GLN A 88 -13.71 7.32 -7.89
C GLN A 88 -14.36 6.68 -9.14
N ARG A 89 -14.18 5.36 -9.34
CA ARG A 89 -14.83 4.59 -10.42
C ARG A 89 -16.21 4.05 -10.03
N GLY A 90 -16.61 4.19 -8.76
CA GLY A 90 -17.81 3.54 -8.22
C GLY A 90 -17.66 2.03 -7.99
N ASP A 91 -16.43 1.49 -8.02
CA ASP A 91 -16.16 0.06 -7.76
C ASP A 91 -16.00 -0.20 -6.26
N MET A 92 -17.13 -0.18 -5.54
CA MET A 92 -17.13 -0.35 -4.08
C MET A 92 -16.74 -1.76 -3.62
N GLU A 93 -16.99 -2.79 -4.44
CA GLU A 93 -16.52 -4.15 -4.17
C GLU A 93 -14.98 -4.19 -4.18
N GLY A 94 -14.37 -3.57 -5.20
CA GLY A 94 -12.93 -3.37 -5.28
C GLY A 94 -12.38 -2.60 -4.07
N VAL A 95 -13.03 -1.51 -3.66
CA VAL A 95 -12.65 -0.73 -2.46
C VAL A 95 -12.62 -1.62 -1.21
N SER A 96 -13.71 -2.35 -0.94
CA SER A 96 -13.81 -3.22 0.23
C SER A 96 -12.74 -4.31 0.22
N HIS A 97 -12.50 -4.95 -0.93
CA HIS A 97 -11.45 -5.96 -1.07
C HIS A 97 -10.05 -5.40 -0.81
N ARG A 98 -9.73 -4.22 -1.35
CA ARG A 98 -8.42 -3.56 -1.15
C ARG A 98 -8.19 -3.15 0.29
N LEU A 99 -9.20 -2.54 0.92
CA LEU A 99 -9.10 -2.10 2.31
C LEU A 99 -9.08 -3.29 3.28
N GLY A 100 -9.81 -4.37 3.00
CA GLY A 100 -9.72 -5.62 3.75
C GLY A 100 -8.32 -6.23 3.72
N HIS A 101 -7.70 -6.29 2.54
CA HIS A 101 -6.31 -6.75 2.41
C HIS A 101 -5.34 -5.80 3.15
N ALA A 102 -5.47 -4.50 2.95
CA ALA A 102 -4.65 -3.49 3.64
C ALA A 102 -4.75 -3.59 5.18
N LEU A 103 -5.95 -3.84 5.71
CA LEU A 103 -6.18 -4.02 7.14
C LEU A 103 -5.45 -5.26 7.67
N ALA A 104 -5.57 -6.39 6.96
CA ALA A 104 -4.88 -7.63 7.33
C ALA A 104 -3.35 -7.46 7.32
N LEU A 105 -2.79 -6.84 6.29
CA LEU A 105 -1.36 -6.53 6.21
C LEU A 105 -0.90 -5.58 7.32
N SER A 106 -1.69 -4.56 7.65
CA SER A 106 -1.38 -3.62 8.74
C SER A 106 -1.25 -4.35 10.09
N ARG A 107 -2.13 -5.34 10.35
CA ARG A 107 -2.03 -6.19 11.55
C ARG A 107 -0.74 -7.02 11.57
N HIS A 108 -0.33 -7.58 10.43
CA HIS A 108 0.94 -8.29 10.32
C HIS A 108 2.16 -7.36 10.53
N ALA A 109 2.14 -6.14 9.99
CA ALA A 109 3.18 -5.15 10.25
C ALA A 109 3.28 -4.80 11.73
N GLN A 110 2.13 -4.53 12.38
CA GLN A 110 2.06 -4.21 13.80
C GLN A 110 2.57 -5.36 14.67
N ALA A 111 2.21 -6.61 14.34
CA ALA A 111 2.68 -7.80 15.05
C ALA A 111 4.20 -8.01 14.90
N LYS A 112 4.77 -7.69 13.73
CA LYS A 112 6.22 -7.76 13.50
C LYS A 112 6.98 -6.65 14.25
N LYS A 113 6.45 -5.42 14.23
CA LYS A 113 7.03 -4.27 14.92
C LYS A 113 5.97 -3.18 15.12
N ALA A 114 5.53 -3.04 16.36
CA ALA A 114 4.65 -1.95 16.75
C ALA A 114 5.37 -0.61 16.59
N THR A 115 4.76 0.30 15.83
CA THR A 115 5.23 1.68 15.67
C THR A 115 4.04 2.63 15.70
N PRO A 116 4.19 3.87 16.19
CA PRO A 116 3.09 4.84 16.18
C PRO A 116 2.53 5.08 14.77
N GLU A 117 3.38 5.09 13.76
CA GLU A 117 2.97 5.24 12.36
C GLU A 117 2.17 4.03 11.86
N GLY A 118 2.64 2.81 12.16
CA GLY A 118 1.94 1.58 11.78
C GLY A 118 0.59 1.44 12.46
N GLU A 119 0.49 1.82 13.74
CA GLU A 119 -0.76 1.83 14.50
C GLU A 119 -1.75 2.87 13.97
N ALA A 120 -1.28 4.09 13.69
CA ALA A 120 -2.11 5.13 13.08
C ALA A 120 -2.64 4.71 11.70
N LEU A 121 -1.80 4.05 10.88
CA LEU A 121 -2.22 3.54 9.57
C LEU A 121 -3.22 2.39 9.71
N LEU A 122 -2.99 1.46 10.64
CA LEU A 122 -3.93 0.37 10.95
C LEU A 122 -5.30 0.93 11.32
N GLN A 123 -5.33 1.93 12.21
CA GLN A 123 -6.57 2.57 12.64
C GLN A 123 -7.27 3.28 11.47
N ALA A 124 -6.52 4.06 10.68
CA ALA A 124 -7.08 4.77 9.52
C ALA A 124 -7.71 3.81 8.49
N VAL A 125 -7.07 2.68 8.21
CA VAL A 125 -7.63 1.65 7.31
C VAL A 125 -8.86 0.99 7.91
N SER A 126 -8.84 0.69 9.21
CA SER A 126 -9.98 0.10 9.93
C SER A 126 -11.20 1.02 9.91
N ASP A 127 -11.00 2.30 10.22
CA ASP A 127 -12.06 3.31 10.23
C ASP A 127 -12.65 3.47 8.83
N ARG A 128 -11.79 3.54 7.82
CA ARG A 128 -12.24 3.66 6.42
C ARG A 128 -13.02 2.45 5.96
N LEU A 129 -12.56 1.23 6.25
CA LEU A 129 -13.28 0.01 5.89
C LEU A 129 -14.65 -0.06 6.57
N SER A 130 -14.75 0.43 7.81
CA SER A 130 -16.00 0.45 8.58
C SER A 130 -17.00 1.50 8.08
N ALA A 131 -16.54 2.46 7.26
CA ALA A 131 -17.35 3.54 6.71
C ALA A 131 -17.87 3.28 5.29
N LEU A 132 -17.53 2.12 4.69
CA LEU A 132 -18.07 1.68 3.39
C LEU A 132 -19.54 1.24 3.52
#